data_AF-C0RWB6-F1
#
_entry.id   AF-C0RWB6-F1
#
_cell.length_a   1.000
_cell.length_b   1.000
_cell.length_c   1.000
_cell.angle_alpha   90.00
_cell.angle_beta   90.00
_cell.angle_gamma   90.00
#
_symmetry.space_group_name_H-M   'P 1'
#
loop_
_entity.id
_entity.type
_entity.pdbx_description
1 polymer ?
#
loop_
_entity_poly.entity_id
_entity_poly.type
_entity_poly.pdbx_seq_one_letter_code
_entity_poly.pdbx_strand_id
1 'polypeptide(L)'
;MNPYALSVLMSSLAIGTIATLSSAHWFLAWMGLEINTLAIIPLMTKTHHPRGTESATKYFLTQAAASGLILFSTTINAWTLGEWTITNLNPMPSTILTIALAMKLGIAPFHLWLPDVMQGLNLMTGLILSTWQKLAPMALLIMVSHQLNCNLLMLMGILSTIVGGWGGLNQVQMRKIMAYSSIAHLGWMIMILAFSPTLTILNLIIYIILTTSMFVMMINLYSTNINKLATSWLKTPTLSALMMITLMALGGLPPTSGFLPKWLIIQEMTKQHMSLMSTAMAMSALLSLFFYLRLSYAISLTTAPNMSNSNLTWRAQLKPMAAMPVIIILSLMLVPITPILLTIIW
;
A
#
# COMPACT_ATOMS: atom_id res chain seq x y z
N MET A 1 -0.29 -24.80 9.70
CA MET A 1 -0.91 -24.05 10.81
C MET A 1 -2.35 -24.54 10.94
N ASN A 2 -2.79 -24.84 12.17
CA ASN A 2 -4.16 -25.29 12.44
C ASN A 2 -5.17 -24.22 11.97
N PRO A 3 -6.29 -24.57 11.30
CA PRO A 3 -7.33 -23.61 10.93
C PRO A 3 -7.80 -22.73 12.09
N TYR A 4 -7.89 -23.27 13.32
CA TYR A 4 -8.26 -22.48 14.51
C TYR A 4 -7.21 -21.41 14.86
N ALA A 5 -5.93 -21.74 14.74
CA ALA A 5 -4.88 -20.75 14.94
C ALA A 5 -4.94 -19.66 13.85
N LEU A 6 -5.27 -20.03 12.61
CA LEU A 6 -5.43 -19.07 11.50
C LEU A 6 -6.61 -18.13 11.74
N SER A 7 -7.76 -18.66 12.18
CA SER A 7 -8.93 -17.83 12.48
C SER A 7 -8.64 -16.85 13.63
N VAL A 8 -7.96 -17.31 14.69
CA VAL A 8 -7.57 -16.44 15.80
C VAL A 8 -6.65 -15.32 15.30
N LEU A 9 -5.60 -15.62 14.54
CA LEU A 9 -4.68 -14.59 14.04
C LEU A 9 -5.35 -13.59 13.09
N MET A 10 -6.20 -14.06 12.17
CA MET A 10 -6.95 -13.17 11.28
C MET A 10 -7.97 -12.33 12.04
N SER A 11 -8.63 -12.88 13.07
CA SER A 11 -9.52 -12.11 13.93
C SER A 11 -8.77 -11.07 14.77
N SER A 12 -7.57 -11.39 15.29
CA SER A 12 -6.75 -10.41 16.02
C SER A 12 -6.27 -9.27 15.12
N LEU A 13 -5.96 -9.53 13.85
CA LEU A 13 -5.67 -8.47 12.87
C LEU A 13 -6.86 -7.54 12.65
N ALA A 14 -8.08 -8.08 12.63
CA ALA A 14 -9.28 -7.26 12.52
C ALA A 14 -9.50 -6.44 13.79
N ILE A 15 -9.43 -7.09 14.97
CA ILE A 15 -9.61 -6.45 16.27
C ILE A 15 -8.60 -5.32 16.47
N GLY A 16 -7.33 -5.53 16.14
CA GLY A 16 -6.31 -4.48 16.27
C GLY A 16 -6.66 -3.24 15.44
N THR A 17 -7.01 -3.41 14.17
CA THR A 17 -7.47 -2.29 13.33
C THR A 17 -8.76 -1.63 13.84
N ILE A 18 -9.75 -2.40 14.27
CA ILE A 18 -11.02 -1.85 14.78
C ILE A 18 -10.78 -1.07 16.07
N ALA A 19 -9.94 -1.58 16.97
CA ALA A 19 -9.56 -0.91 18.20
C ALA A 19 -8.89 0.44 17.92
N THR A 20 -8.00 0.52 16.92
CA THR A 20 -7.37 1.80 16.53
C THR A 20 -8.35 2.79 15.91
N LEU A 21 -9.33 2.31 15.14
CA LEU A 21 -10.29 3.17 14.45
C LEU A 21 -11.38 3.70 15.39
N SER A 22 -11.73 2.93 16.43
CA SER A 22 -12.77 3.31 17.40
C SER A 22 -12.22 3.99 18.65
N SER A 23 -10.89 4.00 18.84
CA SER A 23 -10.29 4.61 20.03
C SER A 23 -10.38 6.13 20.01
N ALA A 24 -10.77 6.71 21.14
CA ALA A 24 -10.60 8.14 21.44
C ALA A 24 -9.35 8.44 22.29
N HIS A 25 -8.71 7.39 22.83
CA HIS A 25 -7.58 7.47 23.75
C HIS A 25 -6.30 6.94 23.12
N TRP A 26 -5.21 7.70 23.17
CA TRP A 26 -3.92 7.36 22.54
C TRP A 26 -3.37 5.99 22.95
N PHE A 27 -3.49 5.63 24.22
CA PHE A 27 -3.03 4.31 24.70
C PHE A 27 -3.79 3.14 24.04
N LEU A 28 -5.11 3.27 23.82
CA LEU A 28 -5.91 2.24 23.15
C LEU A 28 -5.55 2.16 21.67
N ALA A 29 -5.34 3.31 21.02
CA ALA A 29 -4.83 3.36 19.65
C ALA A 29 -3.47 2.64 19.52
N TRP A 30 -2.56 2.88 20.46
CA TRP A 30 -1.28 2.19 20.49
C TRP A 30 -1.43 0.67 20.69
N MET A 31 -2.29 0.24 21.63
CA MET A 31 -2.55 -1.18 21.88
C MET A 31 -3.11 -1.87 20.62
N GLY A 32 -4.02 -1.23 19.88
CA GLY A 32 -4.53 -1.77 18.62
C GLY A 32 -3.44 -1.94 17.56
N LEU A 33 -2.49 -1.00 17.47
CA LEU A 33 -1.33 -1.12 16.58
C LEU A 33 -0.40 -2.28 16.99
N GLU A 34 -0.22 -2.55 18.28
CA GLU A 34 0.59 -3.68 18.76
C GLU A 34 -0.08 -5.04 18.56
N ILE A 35 -1.40 -5.11 18.72
CA ILE A 35 -2.15 -6.32 18.39
C ILE A 35 -1.95 -6.65 16.90
N ASN A 36 -1.95 -5.64 16.02
CA ASN A 36 -1.70 -5.82 14.59
C ASN A 36 -0.29 -6.34 14.27
N THR A 37 0.74 -5.80 14.93
CA THR A 37 2.14 -6.21 14.72
C THR A 37 2.36 -7.64 15.21
N LEU A 38 1.85 -8.00 16.39
CA LEU A 38 1.99 -9.33 16.95
C LEU A 38 1.20 -10.38 16.15
N ALA A 39 0.00 -10.04 15.68
CA ALA A 39 -0.84 -10.97 14.93
C ALA A 39 -0.29 -11.33 13.54
N ILE A 40 0.42 -10.41 12.86
CA ILE A 40 0.94 -10.68 11.52
C ILE A 40 2.23 -11.52 11.52
N ILE A 41 3.05 -11.46 12.56
CA ILE A 41 4.36 -12.13 12.61
C ILE A 41 4.26 -13.65 12.37
N PRO A 42 3.35 -14.41 13.01
CA PRO A 42 3.21 -15.84 12.74
C PRO A 42 2.69 -16.13 11.32
N LEU A 43 1.93 -15.21 10.72
CA LEU A 43 1.52 -15.34 9.32
C LEU A 43 2.73 -15.20 8.39
N MET A 44 3.67 -14.31 8.70
CA MET A 44 4.91 -14.13 7.93
C MET A 44 5.82 -15.36 7.98
N THR A 45 5.91 -16.05 9.12
CA THR A 45 6.79 -17.21 9.32
C THR A 45 6.15 -18.56 9.01
N LYS A 46 4.94 -18.57 8.42
CA LYS A 46 4.13 -19.79 8.17
C LYS A 46 4.87 -20.92 7.43
N THR A 47 5.78 -20.60 6.52
CA THR A 47 6.52 -21.59 5.70
C THR A 47 7.85 -22.03 6.33
N HIS A 48 8.21 -21.52 7.50
CA HIS A 48 9.45 -21.83 8.23
C HIS A 48 10.75 -21.71 7.41
N HIS A 49 10.74 -20.92 6.34
CA HIS A 49 11.91 -20.68 5.49
C HIS A 49 12.76 -19.52 6.06
N PRO A 50 14.11 -19.55 5.94
CA PRO A 50 14.98 -18.49 6.48
C PRO A 50 14.66 -17.08 5.95
N ARG A 51 14.16 -16.97 4.72
CA ARG A 51 13.66 -15.69 4.18
C ARG A 51 12.41 -15.17 4.88
N GLY A 52 11.51 -16.07 5.28
CA GLY A 52 10.33 -15.71 6.06
C GLY A 52 10.73 -15.23 7.45
N THR A 53 11.67 -15.91 8.10
CA THR A 53 12.18 -15.48 9.42
C THR A 53 12.93 -14.15 9.33
N GLU A 54 13.80 -13.95 8.33
CA GLU A 54 14.48 -12.65 8.10
C GLU A 54 13.48 -11.51 7.87
N SER A 55 12.41 -11.75 7.09
CA SER A 55 11.37 -10.75 6.86
C SER A 55 10.59 -10.43 8.14
N ALA A 56 10.29 -11.43 8.95
CA ALA A 56 9.58 -11.25 10.22
C ALA A 56 10.44 -10.50 11.25
N THR A 57 11.75 -10.78 11.34
CA THR A 57 12.64 -10.04 12.25
C THR A 57 12.83 -8.59 11.82
N LYS A 58 13.04 -8.33 10.52
CA LYS A 58 13.11 -6.96 9.97
C LYS A 58 11.82 -6.19 10.25
N TYR A 59 10.65 -6.79 10.03
CA TYR A 59 9.36 -6.18 10.31
C TYR A 59 9.16 -5.91 11.80
N PHE A 60 9.44 -6.88 12.66
CA PHE A 60 9.26 -6.72 14.10
C PHE A 60 10.13 -5.58 14.66
N LEU A 61 11.42 -5.54 14.32
CA LEU A 61 12.33 -4.52 14.83
C LEU A 61 11.91 -3.10 14.39
N THR A 62 11.54 -2.91 13.13
CA THR A 62 11.13 -1.58 12.65
C THR A 62 9.79 -1.16 13.24
N GLN A 63 8.85 -2.08 13.38
CA GLN A 63 7.52 -1.79 13.91
C GLN A 63 7.50 -1.57 15.42
N ALA A 64 8.38 -2.26 16.16
CA ALA A 64 8.58 -2.07 17.60
C ALA A 64 9.29 -0.74 17.89
N ALA A 65 10.29 -0.36 17.08
CA ALA A 65 10.91 0.96 17.18
C ALA A 65 9.89 2.07 16.90
N ALA A 66 9.08 1.91 15.85
CA ALA A 66 8.02 2.85 15.53
C ALA A 66 6.95 2.93 16.62
N SER A 67 6.53 1.82 17.21
CA SER A 67 5.54 1.83 18.28
C SER A 67 6.08 2.44 19.58
N GLY A 68 7.36 2.23 19.89
CA GLY A 68 8.04 2.94 20.98
C GLY A 68 8.05 4.46 20.78
N LEU A 69 8.28 4.94 19.56
CA LEU A 69 8.18 6.36 19.23
C LEU A 69 6.75 6.90 19.33
N ILE A 70 5.73 6.11 18.96
CA ILE A 70 4.32 6.49 19.16
C ILE A 70 4.06 6.69 20.64
N LEU A 71 4.38 5.71 21.50
CA LEU A 71 4.22 5.86 22.95
C LEU A 71 4.97 7.09 23.46
N PHE A 72 6.23 7.26 23.07
CA PHE A 72 7.03 8.41 23.48
C PHE A 72 6.34 9.74 23.11
N SER A 73 5.87 9.90 21.87
CA SER A 73 5.14 11.10 21.45
C SER A 73 3.87 11.34 22.28
N THR A 74 3.09 10.30 22.53
CA THR A 74 1.82 10.40 23.28
C THR A 74 2.05 10.69 24.76
N THR A 75 3.10 10.13 25.38
CA THR A 75 3.47 10.42 26.77
C THR A 75 3.96 11.85 26.96
N ILE A 76 4.72 12.40 26.02
CA ILE A 76 5.11 13.82 26.06
C ILE A 76 3.86 14.68 25.92
N ASN A 77 2.95 14.34 25.00
CA ASN A 77 1.71 15.08 24.84
C ASN A 77 0.87 15.07 26.13
N ALA A 78 0.70 13.89 26.73
CA ALA A 78 -0.02 13.71 27.98
C ALA A 78 0.66 14.42 29.17
N TRP A 79 1.99 14.48 29.21
CA TRP A 79 2.70 15.32 30.18
C TRP A 79 2.33 16.79 29.98
N THR A 80 2.42 17.29 28.75
CA THR A 80 2.21 18.72 28.48
C THR A 80 0.77 19.20 28.66
N LEU A 81 -0.21 18.38 28.29
CA LEU A 81 -1.63 18.76 28.27
C LEU A 81 -2.44 18.13 29.41
N GLY A 82 -1.92 17.10 30.07
CA GLY A 82 -2.65 16.34 31.10
C GLY A 82 -3.71 15.38 30.54
N GLU A 83 -3.84 15.25 29.23
CA GLU A 83 -4.87 14.44 28.56
C GLU A 83 -4.30 13.40 27.59
N TRP A 84 -5.05 12.32 27.38
CA TRP A 84 -4.72 11.23 26.45
C TRP A 84 -5.63 11.20 25.21
N THR A 85 -6.37 12.28 24.97
CA THR A 85 -7.31 12.42 23.85
C THR A 85 -6.55 12.54 22.52
N ILE A 86 -7.09 11.95 21.45
CA ILE A 86 -6.46 11.98 20.10
C ILE A 86 -6.57 13.35 19.42
N THR A 87 -7.37 14.26 19.97
CA THR A 87 -7.76 15.51 19.31
C THR A 87 -6.71 16.60 19.35
N ASN A 88 -5.87 16.69 20.39
CA ASN A 88 -4.97 17.83 20.61
C ASN A 88 -3.52 17.38 20.73
N LEU A 89 -2.65 17.85 19.83
CA LEU A 89 -1.22 17.59 19.83
C LEU A 89 -0.42 18.88 19.74
N ASN A 90 0.57 18.96 20.64
CA ASN A 90 1.60 19.99 20.58
C ASN A 90 2.55 19.74 19.39
N PRO A 91 3.24 20.78 18.86
CA PRO A 91 4.04 20.68 17.64
C PRO A 91 5.22 19.70 17.77
N MET A 92 5.84 19.63 18.95
CA MET A 92 6.94 18.69 19.18
C MET A 92 6.43 17.21 19.18
N PRO A 93 5.43 16.82 20.00
CA PRO A 93 4.79 15.50 19.88
C PRO A 93 4.28 15.17 18.48
N SER A 94 3.67 16.13 17.76
CA SER A 94 3.12 15.86 16.43
C SER A 94 4.22 15.50 15.42
N THR A 95 5.37 16.16 15.44
CA THR A 95 6.50 15.78 14.58
C THR A 95 7.03 14.37 14.88
N ILE A 96 7.21 14.00 16.16
CA ILE A 96 7.64 12.65 16.55
C ILE A 96 6.61 11.61 16.10
N LEU A 97 5.32 11.90 16.30
CA LEU A 97 4.22 11.03 15.89
C LEU A 97 4.21 10.81 14.38
N THR A 98 4.38 11.87 13.57
CA THR A 98 4.45 11.72 12.10
C THR A 98 5.60 10.85 11.65
N ILE A 99 6.79 11.00 12.26
CA ILE A 99 7.95 10.16 11.97
C ILE A 99 7.66 8.70 12.33
N ALA A 100 7.04 8.47 13.48
CA ALA A 100 6.70 7.13 13.95
C ALA A 100 5.67 6.42 13.04
N LEU A 101 4.60 7.12 12.64
CA LEU A 101 3.61 6.61 11.70
C LEU A 101 4.20 6.45 10.30
N ALA A 102 5.11 7.33 9.88
CA ALA A 102 5.86 7.20 8.64
C ALA A 102 6.73 5.93 8.60
N MET A 103 7.39 5.59 9.72
CA MET A 103 8.10 4.32 9.86
C MET A 103 7.15 3.12 9.74
N LYS A 104 5.98 3.14 10.41
CA LYS A 104 4.99 2.05 10.32
C LYS A 104 4.46 1.85 8.90
N LEU A 105 4.22 2.94 8.18
CA LEU A 105 3.75 2.92 6.79
C LEU A 105 4.86 2.67 5.76
N GLY A 106 6.14 2.77 6.12
CA GLY A 106 7.25 2.57 5.17
C GLY A 106 7.39 3.74 4.19
N ILE A 107 7.13 4.95 4.66
CA ILE A 107 7.26 6.20 3.91
C ILE A 107 8.75 6.60 3.86
N ALA A 108 9.23 7.15 2.75
CA ALA A 108 10.61 7.63 2.67
C ALA A 108 10.86 8.79 3.66
N PRO A 109 11.99 8.79 4.40
CA PRO A 109 13.20 7.96 4.22
C PRO A 109 13.14 6.55 4.85
N PHE A 110 12.14 6.23 5.68
CA PHE A 110 12.01 4.97 6.42
C PHE A 110 11.46 3.77 5.62
N HIS A 111 11.62 3.80 4.30
CA HIS A 111 11.00 2.87 3.36
C HIS A 111 11.78 1.54 3.18
N LEU A 112 13.06 1.50 3.58
CA LEU A 112 14.01 0.42 3.24
C LEU A 112 13.56 -0.98 3.70
N TRP A 113 12.78 -1.06 4.79
CA TRP A 113 12.29 -2.35 5.29
C TRP A 113 11.25 -2.98 4.37
N LEU A 114 10.45 -2.16 3.68
CA LEU A 114 9.24 -2.64 3.00
C LEU A 114 9.55 -3.53 1.79
N PRO A 115 10.46 -3.17 0.84
CA PRO A 115 10.80 -4.04 -0.29
C PRO A 115 11.43 -5.38 0.12
N ASP A 116 12.26 -5.35 1.16
CA ASP A 116 12.95 -6.55 1.65
C ASP A 116 12.00 -7.49 2.38
N VAL A 117 11.13 -6.96 3.24
CA VAL A 117 10.10 -7.75 3.91
C VAL A 117 9.16 -8.36 2.87
N MET A 118 8.65 -7.56 1.93
CA MET A 118 7.75 -8.06 0.88
C MET A 118 8.35 -9.19 0.04
N GLN A 119 9.66 -9.17 -0.21
CA GLN A 119 10.30 -10.22 -1.00
C GLN A 119 10.32 -11.59 -0.29
N GLY A 120 10.46 -11.60 1.03
CA GLY A 120 10.52 -12.82 1.86
C GLY A 120 9.15 -13.46 2.15
N LEU A 121 8.07 -12.74 1.86
CA LEU A 121 6.70 -13.16 2.15
C LEU A 121 6.03 -13.93 1.00
N ASN A 122 5.03 -14.73 1.36
CA ASN A 122 4.09 -15.30 0.41
C ASN A 122 3.17 -14.21 -0.17
N LEU A 123 2.59 -14.44 -1.35
CA LEU A 123 1.73 -13.45 -2.01
C LEU A 123 0.51 -13.04 -1.16
N MET A 124 -0.12 -13.98 -0.45
CA MET A 124 -1.27 -13.68 0.42
C MET A 124 -0.87 -12.83 1.63
N THR A 125 0.25 -13.12 2.27
CA THR A 125 0.75 -12.31 3.40
C THR A 125 1.26 -10.95 2.92
N GLY A 126 1.83 -10.89 1.72
CA GLY A 126 2.22 -9.64 1.07
C GLY A 126 1.01 -8.75 0.77
N LEU A 127 -0.12 -9.33 0.34
CA LEU A 127 -1.38 -8.62 0.17
C LEU A 127 -1.85 -7.99 1.49
N ILE A 128 -1.86 -8.75 2.58
CA ILE A 128 -2.27 -8.26 3.91
C ILE A 128 -1.34 -7.12 4.36
N LEU A 129 -0.02 -7.25 4.14
CA LEU A 129 0.95 -6.22 4.49
C LEU A 129 0.79 -4.94 3.65
N SER A 130 0.49 -5.06 2.36
CA SER A 130 0.37 -3.90 1.47
C SER A 130 -0.97 -3.16 1.59
N THR A 131 -2.00 -3.80 2.16
CA THR A 131 -3.37 -3.25 2.25
C THR A 131 -3.80 -3.05 3.71
N TRP A 132 -4.08 -4.15 4.43
CA TRP A 132 -4.65 -4.13 5.77
C TRP A 132 -3.78 -3.36 6.77
N GLN A 133 -2.47 -3.62 6.76
CA GLN A 133 -1.52 -2.98 7.67
C GLN A 133 -1.34 -1.47 7.43
N LYS A 134 -1.89 -0.92 6.34
CA LYS A 134 -1.87 0.52 6.06
C LYS A 134 -3.08 1.25 6.67
N LEU A 135 -4.18 0.55 6.93
CA LEU A 135 -5.44 1.16 7.38
C LEU A 135 -5.30 1.89 8.72
N ALA A 136 -4.83 1.19 9.76
CA ALA A 136 -4.75 1.75 11.10
C ALA A 136 -3.79 2.95 11.22
N PRO A 137 -2.53 2.87 10.73
CA PRO A 137 -1.63 4.03 10.80
C PRO A 137 -2.09 5.22 9.94
N MET A 138 -2.72 4.95 8.78
CA MET A 138 -3.26 6.03 7.93
C MET A 138 -4.45 6.72 8.59
N ALA A 139 -5.33 5.97 9.27
CA ALA A 139 -6.45 6.56 10.00
C ALA A 139 -5.99 7.49 11.12
N LEU A 140 -4.95 7.14 11.88
CA LEU A 140 -4.38 8.03 12.90
C LEU A 140 -3.80 9.31 12.30
N LEU A 141 -3.12 9.21 11.15
CA LEU A 141 -2.66 10.39 10.42
C LEU A 141 -3.82 11.29 9.95
N ILE A 142 -4.93 10.69 9.50
CA ILE A 142 -6.12 11.41 9.08
C ILE A 142 -6.82 12.10 10.25
N MET A 143 -6.98 11.42 11.40
CA MET A 143 -7.61 12.01 12.59
C MET A 143 -6.87 13.24 13.12
N VAL A 144 -5.55 13.28 12.93
CA VAL A 144 -4.67 14.34 13.45
C VAL A 144 -4.25 15.34 12.35
N SER A 145 -4.74 15.21 11.12
CA SER A 145 -4.19 15.90 9.94
C SER A 145 -4.00 17.41 10.11
N HIS A 146 -4.90 18.08 10.84
CA HIS A 146 -4.88 19.52 11.09
C HIS A 146 -3.71 20.01 11.98
N GLN A 147 -3.06 19.12 12.73
CA GLN A 147 -2.01 19.46 13.71
C GLN A 147 -0.62 19.03 13.25
N LEU A 148 -0.54 18.45 12.06
CA LEU A 148 0.70 17.94 11.51
C LEU A 148 1.49 19.07 10.84
N ASN A 149 2.82 18.95 10.87
CA ASN A 149 3.69 19.89 10.19
C ASN A 149 3.61 19.67 8.66
N CYS A 150 2.97 20.60 7.95
CA CYS A 150 2.81 20.55 6.49
C CYS A 150 4.14 20.40 5.76
N ASN A 151 5.20 21.11 6.18
CA ASN A 151 6.50 21.06 5.50
C ASN A 151 7.12 19.67 5.56
N LEU A 152 6.98 18.99 6.71
CA LEU A 152 7.47 17.63 6.91
C LEU A 152 6.69 16.63 6.04
N LEU A 153 5.35 16.74 6.02
CA LEU A 153 4.51 15.89 5.17
C LEU A 153 4.84 16.08 3.68
N MET A 154 5.02 17.33 3.25
CA MET A 154 5.38 17.64 1.87
C MET A 154 6.72 17.03 1.47
N LEU A 155 7.74 17.17 2.33
CA LEU A 155 9.06 16.59 2.10
C LEU A 155 8.99 15.06 1.98
N MET A 156 8.31 14.40 2.93
CA MET A 156 8.16 12.94 2.91
C MET A 156 7.37 12.46 1.69
N GLY A 157 6.35 13.22 1.26
CA GLY A 157 5.57 12.92 0.07
C GLY A 157 6.39 12.95 -1.22
N ILE A 158 7.19 14.01 -1.47
CA ILE A 158 8.10 14.08 -2.63
C ILE A 158 9.10 12.92 -2.60
N LEU A 159 9.76 12.75 -1.46
CA LEU A 159 10.83 11.76 -1.35
C LEU A 159 10.30 10.36 -1.63
N SER A 160 9.09 10.04 -1.14
CA SER A 160 8.50 8.73 -1.34
C SER A 160 8.05 8.50 -2.79
N THR A 161 7.56 9.51 -3.52
CA THR A 161 7.25 9.33 -4.95
C THR A 161 8.51 9.13 -5.79
N ILE A 162 9.58 9.89 -5.54
CA ILE A 162 10.86 9.76 -6.25
C ILE A 162 11.51 8.41 -5.95
N VAL A 163 11.63 8.05 -4.67
CA VAL A 163 12.23 6.79 -4.23
C VAL A 163 11.41 5.58 -4.69
N GLY A 164 10.07 5.66 -4.63
CA GLY A 164 9.19 4.65 -5.17
C GLY A 164 9.35 4.47 -6.68
N GLY A 165 9.47 5.58 -7.41
CA GLY A 165 9.75 5.58 -8.85
C GLY A 165 11.07 4.90 -9.19
N TRP A 166 12.19 5.46 -8.73
CA TRP A 166 13.54 4.94 -9.03
C TRP A 166 13.78 3.54 -8.47
N GLY A 167 13.32 3.26 -7.26
CA GLY A 167 13.46 1.95 -6.64
C GLY A 167 12.74 0.86 -7.41
N GLY A 168 11.55 1.14 -7.96
CA GLY A 168 10.79 0.20 -8.78
C GLY A 168 11.43 -0.09 -10.14
N LEU A 169 12.17 0.86 -10.72
CA LEU A 169 12.79 0.71 -12.03
C LEU A 169 13.81 -0.43 -12.09
N ASN A 170 14.53 -0.73 -11.00
CA ASN A 170 15.60 -1.73 -11.04
C ASN A 170 15.18 -3.12 -10.50
N GLN A 171 13.88 -3.37 -10.37
CA GLN A 171 13.40 -4.63 -9.78
C GLN A 171 12.87 -5.60 -10.83
N VAL A 172 13.27 -6.86 -10.71
CA VAL A 172 12.76 -7.99 -11.51
C VAL A 172 11.76 -8.85 -10.72
N GLN A 173 11.73 -8.69 -9.41
CA GLN A 173 10.84 -9.42 -8.52
C GLN A 173 9.52 -8.67 -8.36
N MET A 174 8.40 -9.33 -8.67
CA MET A 174 7.07 -8.70 -8.64
C MET A 174 6.72 -8.17 -7.24
N ARG A 175 7.11 -8.90 -6.19
CA ARG A 175 6.86 -8.47 -4.80
C ARG A 175 7.59 -7.17 -4.45
N LYS A 176 8.83 -6.98 -4.93
CA LYS A 176 9.58 -5.72 -4.75
C LYS A 176 8.97 -4.58 -5.57
N ILE A 177 8.55 -4.84 -6.81
CA ILE A 177 7.87 -3.84 -7.64
C ILE A 177 6.59 -3.34 -6.94
N MET A 178 5.76 -4.26 -6.43
CA MET A 178 4.55 -3.89 -5.68
C MET A 178 4.89 -3.13 -4.39
N ALA A 179 5.98 -3.47 -3.71
CA ALA A 179 6.49 -2.71 -2.57
C ALA A 179 6.81 -1.26 -2.94
N TYR A 180 7.61 -1.02 -3.98
CA TYR A 180 7.92 0.33 -4.43
C TYR A 180 6.71 1.10 -4.94
N SER A 181 5.74 0.40 -5.54
CA SER A 181 4.46 1.04 -5.86
C SER A 181 3.72 1.53 -4.63
N SER A 182 3.70 0.74 -3.55
CA SER A 182 3.04 1.16 -2.30
C SER A 182 3.71 2.40 -1.71
N ILE A 183 5.04 2.50 -1.80
CA ILE A 183 5.80 3.68 -1.34
C ILE A 183 5.40 4.91 -2.17
N ALA A 184 5.32 4.78 -3.50
CA ALA A 184 4.91 5.88 -4.37
C ALA A 184 3.46 6.33 -4.11
N HIS A 185 2.51 5.40 -3.98
CA HIS A 185 1.11 5.72 -3.70
C HIS A 185 0.93 6.35 -2.31
N LEU A 186 1.65 5.87 -1.29
CA LEU A 186 1.66 6.51 0.04
C LEU A 186 2.19 7.94 -0.04
N GLY A 187 3.18 8.22 -0.90
CA GLY A 187 3.64 9.57 -1.17
C GLY A 187 2.53 10.51 -1.61
N TRP A 188 1.72 10.08 -2.58
CA TRP A 188 0.52 10.83 -3.00
C TRP A 188 -0.48 11.04 -1.86
N MET A 189 -0.67 10.05 -0.98
CA MET A 189 -1.59 10.17 0.16
C MET A 189 -1.08 11.18 1.21
N ILE A 190 0.21 11.17 1.55
CA ILE A 190 0.77 12.07 2.58
C ILE A 190 0.76 13.51 2.08
N MET A 191 1.03 13.71 0.80
CA MET A 191 1.04 15.05 0.20
C MET A 191 -0.27 15.79 0.37
N ILE A 192 -1.39 15.10 0.11
CA ILE A 192 -2.70 15.72 0.15
C ILE A 192 -3.30 15.74 1.57
N LEU A 193 -2.75 14.95 2.50
CA LEU A 193 -3.23 14.84 3.89
C LEU A 193 -3.39 16.18 4.61
N ALA A 194 -2.43 17.09 4.41
CA ALA A 194 -2.46 18.41 5.04
C ALA A 194 -3.57 19.32 4.50
N PHE A 195 -4.00 19.11 3.25
CA PHE A 195 -4.93 20.00 2.56
C PHE A 195 -6.36 19.45 2.51
N SER A 196 -6.52 18.18 2.19
CA SER A 196 -7.82 17.51 2.17
C SER A 196 -7.70 16.05 2.62
N PRO A 197 -8.02 15.74 3.90
CA PRO A 197 -8.01 14.36 4.39
C PRO A 197 -9.00 13.48 3.61
N THR A 198 -10.10 14.04 3.10
CA THR A 198 -11.10 13.35 2.29
C THR A 198 -10.50 12.74 1.01
N LEU A 199 -9.64 13.47 0.30
CA LEU A 199 -8.93 12.93 -0.87
C LEU A 199 -7.91 11.85 -0.52
N THR A 200 -7.31 11.90 0.69
CA THR A 200 -6.44 10.80 1.14
C THR A 200 -7.22 9.50 1.28
N ILE A 201 -8.45 9.56 1.82
CA ILE A 201 -9.32 8.40 1.98
C ILE A 201 -9.67 7.82 0.61
N LEU A 202 -10.05 8.67 -0.34
CA LEU A 202 -10.33 8.26 -1.72
C LEU A 202 -9.14 7.55 -2.36
N ASN A 203 -7.93 8.12 -2.24
CA ASN A 203 -6.72 7.52 -2.79
C ASN A 203 -6.38 6.18 -2.10
N LEU A 204 -6.55 6.08 -0.78
CA LEU A 204 -6.36 4.84 -0.03
C LEU A 204 -7.31 3.74 -0.50
N ILE A 205 -8.60 4.05 -0.70
CA ILE A 205 -9.61 3.08 -1.18
C ILE A 205 -9.23 2.59 -2.58
N ILE A 206 -8.93 3.49 -3.51
CA ILE A 206 -8.56 3.14 -4.90
C ILE A 206 -7.27 2.30 -4.91
N TYR A 207 -6.29 2.68 -4.10
CA TYR A 207 -5.05 1.91 -3.93
C TYR A 207 -5.31 0.50 -3.39
N ILE A 208 -6.18 0.32 -2.39
CA ILE A 208 -6.52 -1.01 -1.86
C ILE A 208 -7.21 -1.85 -2.95
N ILE A 209 -8.13 -1.29 -3.72
CA ILE A 209 -8.82 -2.00 -4.81
C ILE A 209 -7.83 -2.42 -5.91
N LEU A 210 -6.92 -1.53 -6.32
CA LEU A 210 -5.92 -1.82 -7.36
C LEU A 210 -4.87 -2.85 -6.91
N THR A 211 -4.38 -2.74 -5.67
CA THR A 211 -3.39 -3.68 -5.15
C THR A 211 -4.01 -5.05 -4.87
N THR A 212 -5.23 -5.11 -4.34
CA THR A 212 -5.96 -6.38 -4.19
C THR A 212 -6.16 -7.07 -5.53
N SER A 213 -6.59 -6.35 -6.58
CA SER A 213 -6.75 -6.94 -7.92
C SER A 213 -5.44 -7.55 -8.42
N MET A 214 -4.33 -6.79 -8.34
CA MET A 214 -3.01 -7.25 -8.77
C MET A 214 -2.48 -8.46 -8.00
N PHE A 215 -2.61 -8.47 -6.67
CA PHE A 215 -2.17 -9.62 -5.87
C PHE A 215 -3.02 -10.86 -6.13
N VAL A 216 -4.35 -10.73 -6.28
CA VAL A 216 -5.22 -11.88 -6.62
C VAL A 216 -4.86 -12.44 -8.00
N MET A 217 -4.54 -11.58 -8.98
CA MET A 217 -4.01 -12.02 -10.28
C MET A 217 -2.69 -12.77 -10.16
N MET A 218 -1.73 -12.23 -9.40
CA MET A 218 -0.44 -12.91 -9.17
C MET A 218 -0.60 -14.24 -8.44
N ILE A 219 -1.56 -14.35 -7.51
CA ILE A 219 -1.86 -15.59 -6.78
C ILE A 219 -2.38 -16.66 -7.73
N ASN A 220 -3.34 -16.32 -8.60
CA ASN A 220 -3.87 -17.28 -9.59
C ASN A 220 -2.83 -17.71 -10.63
N LEU A 221 -1.89 -16.83 -10.98
CA LEU A 221 -0.79 -17.13 -11.91
C LEU A 221 0.43 -17.78 -11.25
N TYR A 222 0.49 -17.83 -9.91
CA TYR A 222 1.69 -18.22 -9.14
C TYR A 222 2.98 -17.51 -9.59
N SER A 223 2.86 -16.26 -10.06
CA SER A 223 3.95 -15.51 -10.69
C SER A 223 4.67 -14.60 -9.70
N THR A 224 5.94 -14.89 -9.42
CA THR A 224 6.76 -14.09 -8.49
C THR A 224 7.76 -13.17 -9.17
N ASN A 225 8.13 -13.46 -10.42
CA ASN A 225 9.16 -12.77 -11.19
C ASN A 225 8.60 -12.39 -12.57
N ILE A 226 9.20 -11.38 -13.21
CA ILE A 226 8.80 -10.94 -14.56
C ILE A 226 8.80 -12.10 -15.56
N ASN A 227 9.84 -12.93 -15.59
CA ASN A 227 9.92 -14.03 -16.56
C ASN A 227 8.80 -15.07 -16.39
N LYS A 228 8.45 -15.40 -15.13
CA LYS A 228 7.32 -16.31 -14.87
C LYS A 228 6.00 -15.68 -15.31
N LEU A 229 5.86 -14.38 -15.10
CA LEU A 229 4.70 -13.62 -15.52
C LEU A 229 4.60 -13.54 -17.06
N ALA A 230 5.71 -13.40 -17.78
CA ALA A 230 5.75 -13.40 -19.23
C ALA A 230 5.23 -14.72 -19.84
N THR A 231 5.54 -15.86 -19.21
CA THR A 231 5.01 -17.17 -19.67
C THR A 231 3.51 -17.37 -19.40
N SER A 232 2.84 -16.46 -18.69
CA SER A 232 1.42 -16.60 -18.33
C SER A 232 0.46 -16.36 -19.49
N TRP A 233 0.86 -15.57 -20.49
CA TRP A 233 0.05 -15.24 -21.66
C TRP A 233 -0.50 -16.49 -22.36
N LEU A 234 0.38 -17.47 -22.58
CA LEU A 234 0.03 -18.72 -23.25
C LEU A 234 -0.79 -19.69 -22.37
N LYS A 235 -0.90 -19.42 -21.07
CA LYS A 235 -1.66 -20.27 -20.12
C LYS A 235 -3.06 -19.72 -19.90
N THR A 236 -3.18 -18.42 -19.64
CA THR A 236 -4.44 -17.76 -19.29
C THR A 236 -4.49 -16.36 -19.93
N PRO A 237 -4.75 -16.26 -21.24
CA PRO A 237 -4.60 -15.00 -22.00
C PRO A 237 -5.55 -13.89 -21.51
N THR A 238 -6.76 -14.26 -21.08
CA THR A 238 -7.74 -13.32 -20.54
C THR A 238 -7.24 -12.63 -19.28
N LEU A 239 -6.61 -13.39 -18.37
CA LEU A 239 -6.11 -12.87 -17.12
C LEU A 239 -4.87 -11.98 -17.32
N SER A 240 -3.97 -12.37 -18.22
CA SER A 240 -2.82 -11.54 -18.58
C SER A 240 -3.21 -10.22 -19.25
N ALA A 241 -4.27 -10.23 -20.08
CA ALA A 241 -4.81 -9.01 -20.68
C ALA A 241 -5.42 -8.08 -19.61
N LEU A 242 -6.20 -8.62 -18.66
CA LEU A 242 -6.73 -7.82 -17.55
C LEU A 242 -5.61 -7.29 -16.64
N MET A 243 -4.57 -8.10 -16.38
CA MET A 243 -3.43 -7.68 -15.58
C MET A 243 -2.64 -6.52 -16.20
N MET A 244 -2.54 -6.49 -17.53
CA MET A 244 -2.00 -5.34 -18.25
C MET A 244 -2.81 -4.07 -17.94
N ILE A 245 -4.13 -4.12 -18.07
CA ILE A 245 -4.97 -2.93 -17.87
C ILE A 245 -4.90 -2.45 -16.42
N THR A 246 -4.85 -3.37 -15.44
CA THR A 246 -4.69 -2.99 -14.03
C THR A 246 -3.30 -2.43 -13.70
N LEU A 247 -2.24 -2.86 -14.38
CA LEU A 247 -0.92 -2.23 -14.28
C LEU A 247 -0.94 -0.79 -14.79
N MET A 248 -1.65 -0.53 -15.90
CA MET A 248 -1.88 0.83 -16.40
C MET A 248 -2.71 1.66 -15.42
N ALA A 249 -3.69 1.02 -14.74
CA ALA A 249 -4.48 1.66 -13.72
C ALA A 249 -3.64 2.09 -12.50
N LEU A 250 -2.73 1.25 -12.02
CA LEU A 250 -1.75 1.65 -11.00
C LEU A 250 -0.83 2.80 -11.48
N GLY A 251 -0.43 2.77 -12.75
CA GLY A 251 0.29 3.87 -13.40
C GLY A 251 -0.49 5.18 -13.42
N GLY A 252 -1.82 5.12 -13.39
CA GLY A 252 -2.71 6.28 -13.39
C GLY A 252 -2.84 6.89 -14.78
N LEU A 253 -3.04 6.06 -15.81
CA LEU A 253 -3.34 6.52 -17.17
C LEU A 253 -4.84 6.81 -17.33
N PRO A 254 -5.26 7.94 -17.95
CA PRO A 254 -6.64 8.06 -18.44
C PRO A 254 -6.87 6.97 -19.50
N PRO A 255 -7.99 6.20 -19.50
CA PRO A 255 -9.29 6.36 -18.82
C PRO A 255 -9.50 5.49 -17.56
N THR A 256 -8.44 5.03 -16.88
CA THR A 256 -8.54 4.06 -15.78
C THR A 256 -8.78 4.70 -14.41
N SER A 257 -9.31 3.93 -13.45
CA SER A 257 -9.65 4.41 -12.10
C SER A 257 -8.47 5.05 -11.34
N GLY A 258 -7.24 4.57 -11.52
CA GLY A 258 -6.10 5.08 -10.76
C GLY A 258 -5.59 6.44 -11.22
N PHE A 259 -6.09 6.98 -12.34
CA PHE A 259 -5.86 8.37 -12.73
C PHE A 259 -6.63 9.34 -11.84
N LEU A 260 -7.84 8.95 -11.42
CA LEU A 260 -8.77 9.74 -10.64
C LEU A 260 -8.12 10.40 -9.39
N PRO A 261 -7.50 9.65 -8.46
CA PRO A 261 -6.96 10.28 -7.26
C PRO A 261 -5.78 11.20 -7.57
N LYS A 262 -4.90 10.84 -8.52
CA LYS A 262 -3.75 11.68 -8.89
C LYS A 262 -4.21 13.01 -9.49
N TRP A 263 -5.22 12.97 -10.36
CA TRP A 263 -5.80 14.15 -10.98
C TRP A 263 -6.42 15.10 -9.94
N LEU A 264 -7.28 14.59 -9.05
CA LEU A 264 -7.91 15.40 -8.01
C LEU A 264 -6.89 15.98 -7.02
N ILE A 265 -5.86 15.21 -6.66
CA ILE A 265 -4.78 15.69 -5.80
C ILE A 265 -4.05 16.86 -6.45
N ILE A 266 -3.68 16.74 -7.74
CA ILE A 266 -3.04 17.85 -8.47
C ILE A 266 -3.95 19.07 -8.49
N GLN A 267 -5.25 18.87 -8.74
CA GLN A 267 -6.23 19.96 -8.75
C GLN A 267 -6.26 20.71 -7.41
N GLU A 268 -6.39 20.02 -6.28
CA GLU A 268 -6.38 20.67 -4.96
C GLU A 268 -5.03 21.35 -4.66
N MET A 269 -3.91 20.74 -5.02
CA MET A 269 -2.58 21.34 -4.84
C MET A 269 -2.42 22.64 -5.64
N THR A 270 -2.97 22.70 -6.86
CA THR A 270 -2.95 23.92 -7.68
C THR A 270 -3.84 25.03 -7.12
N LYS A 271 -4.98 24.67 -6.47
CA LYS A 271 -5.82 25.65 -5.76
C LYS A 271 -5.08 26.32 -4.60
N GLN A 272 -4.17 25.58 -3.95
CA GLN A 272 -3.33 26.10 -2.85
C GLN A 272 -2.05 26.82 -3.36
N HIS A 273 -1.98 27.19 -4.64
CA HIS A 273 -0.82 27.84 -5.28
C HIS A 273 0.51 27.04 -5.25
N MET A 274 0.48 25.74 -4.95
CA MET A 274 1.67 24.87 -4.88
C MET A 274 2.01 24.23 -6.23
N SER A 275 2.13 25.04 -7.28
CA SER A 275 2.30 24.59 -8.67
C SER A 275 3.59 23.79 -8.88
N LEU A 276 4.75 24.30 -8.43
CA LEU A 276 6.05 23.63 -8.56
C LEU A 276 6.05 22.23 -7.91
N MET A 277 5.38 22.12 -6.78
CA MET A 277 5.29 20.88 -6.04
C MET A 277 4.39 19.86 -6.77
N SER A 278 3.27 20.33 -7.32
CA SER A 278 2.37 19.49 -8.12
C SER A 278 3.04 18.97 -9.40
N THR A 279 3.86 19.78 -10.07
CA THR A 279 4.59 19.36 -11.28
C THR A 279 5.68 18.35 -10.96
N ALA A 280 6.44 18.53 -9.87
CA ALA A 280 7.43 17.55 -9.41
C ALA A 280 6.78 16.18 -9.12
N MET A 281 5.62 16.17 -8.44
CA MET A 281 4.83 14.97 -8.20
C MET A 281 4.37 14.31 -9.50
N ALA A 282 3.79 15.07 -10.43
CA ALA A 282 3.35 14.55 -11.72
C ALA A 282 4.50 13.91 -12.51
N MET A 283 5.67 14.57 -12.56
CA MET A 283 6.86 14.02 -13.23
C MET A 283 7.39 12.77 -12.53
N SER A 284 7.37 12.72 -11.20
CA SER A 284 7.76 11.51 -10.45
C SER A 284 6.82 10.32 -10.71
N ALA A 285 5.53 10.56 -10.96
CA ALA A 285 4.58 9.50 -11.30
C ALA A 285 4.90 8.85 -12.66
N LEU A 286 5.48 9.59 -13.61
CA LEU A 286 5.91 9.02 -14.89
C LEU A 286 7.03 7.98 -14.71
N LEU A 287 7.90 8.13 -13.71
CA LEU A 287 8.90 7.10 -13.37
C LEU A 287 8.22 5.80 -12.94
N SER A 288 7.16 5.90 -12.14
CA SER A 288 6.39 4.73 -11.72
C SER A 288 5.69 4.05 -12.89
N LEU A 289 5.13 4.86 -13.80
CA LEU A 289 4.48 4.41 -15.01
C LEU A 289 5.44 3.61 -15.91
N PHE A 290 6.71 4.00 -16.01
CA PHE A 290 7.67 3.29 -16.86
C PHE A 290 7.87 1.82 -16.45
N PHE A 291 7.99 1.49 -15.15
CA PHE A 291 8.14 0.08 -14.78
C PHE A 291 6.83 -0.71 -14.95
N TYR A 292 5.67 -0.06 -14.84
CA TYR A 292 4.39 -0.69 -15.21
C TYR A 292 4.27 -0.96 -16.71
N LEU A 293 4.70 -0.02 -17.55
CA LEU A 293 4.78 -0.22 -19.00
C LEU A 293 5.71 -1.40 -19.33
N ARG A 294 6.88 -1.47 -18.71
CA ARG A 294 7.81 -2.59 -18.89
C ARG A 294 7.18 -3.93 -18.53
N LEU A 295 6.43 -3.98 -17.42
CA LEU A 295 5.69 -5.18 -17.03
C LEU A 295 4.62 -5.53 -18.06
N SER A 296 3.80 -4.57 -18.48
CA SER A 296 2.78 -4.82 -19.52
C SER A 296 3.38 -5.35 -20.82
N TYR A 297 4.54 -4.82 -21.21
CA TYR A 297 5.26 -5.25 -22.40
C TYR A 297 5.71 -6.71 -22.32
N ALA A 298 6.24 -7.11 -21.17
CA ALA A 298 6.68 -8.49 -20.94
C ALA A 298 5.52 -9.49 -20.82
N ILE A 299 4.32 -9.03 -20.45
CA ILE A 299 3.17 -9.92 -20.18
C ILE A 299 2.34 -10.18 -21.43
N SER A 300 1.98 -9.14 -22.17
CA SER A 300 0.93 -9.24 -23.21
C SER A 300 1.36 -8.72 -24.56
N LEU A 301 2.16 -7.65 -24.62
CA LEU A 301 2.55 -7.04 -25.90
C LEU A 301 3.63 -7.85 -26.63
N THR A 302 4.42 -8.62 -25.90
CA THR A 302 5.40 -9.56 -26.47
C THR A 302 5.18 -10.97 -25.95
N THR A 303 5.43 -11.95 -26.81
CA THR A 303 5.37 -13.37 -26.46
C THR A 303 6.77 -13.87 -26.12
N ALA A 304 7.03 -14.08 -24.83
CA ALA A 304 8.28 -14.69 -24.37
C ALA A 304 8.34 -16.20 -24.74
N PRO A 305 9.55 -16.77 -24.91
CA PRO A 305 9.70 -18.19 -25.18
C PRO A 305 9.12 -19.02 -24.03
N ASN A 306 8.34 -20.04 -24.36
CA ASN A 306 7.71 -20.92 -23.38
C ASN A 306 8.52 -22.21 -23.17
N MET A 307 8.30 -22.86 -22.03
CA MET A 307 8.90 -24.17 -21.75
C MET A 307 8.18 -25.27 -22.53
N SER A 308 8.91 -26.30 -22.94
CA SER A 308 8.39 -27.48 -23.66
C SER A 308 7.23 -28.17 -22.92
N ASN A 309 7.26 -28.19 -21.59
CA ASN A 309 6.23 -28.83 -20.75
C ASN A 309 4.92 -28.01 -20.60
N SER A 310 4.77 -26.89 -21.30
CA SER A 310 3.60 -26.01 -21.18
C SER A 310 2.28 -26.65 -21.61
N ASN A 311 2.30 -27.60 -22.55
CA ASN A 311 1.09 -28.29 -23.03
C ASN A 311 0.33 -29.03 -21.92
N LEU A 312 1.00 -29.46 -20.85
CA LEU A 312 0.35 -30.07 -19.68
C LEU A 312 -0.52 -29.07 -18.94
N THR A 313 -0.10 -27.80 -18.88
CA THR A 313 -0.85 -26.75 -18.19
C THR A 313 -2.13 -26.34 -18.93
N TRP A 314 -2.20 -26.56 -20.25
CA TRP A 314 -3.41 -26.28 -21.04
C TRP A 314 -4.57 -27.22 -20.71
N ARG A 315 -4.28 -28.43 -20.23
CA ARG A 315 -5.32 -29.40 -19.84
C ARG A 315 -5.87 -29.14 -18.43
N ALA A 316 -5.16 -28.37 -17.61
CA ALA A 316 -5.57 -28.08 -16.23
C ALA A 316 -6.56 -26.93 -16.20
N GLN A 317 -7.78 -27.19 -15.72
CA GLN A 317 -8.76 -26.12 -15.46
C GLN A 317 -8.41 -25.43 -14.14
N LEU A 318 -7.92 -24.20 -14.22
CA LEU A 318 -7.80 -23.33 -13.06
C LEU A 318 -9.17 -22.78 -12.71
N LYS A 319 -9.64 -23.04 -11.48
CA LYS A 319 -10.84 -22.38 -10.94
C LYS A 319 -10.41 -21.08 -10.26
N PRO A 320 -10.65 -19.90 -10.87
CA PRO A 320 -10.32 -18.64 -10.23
C PRO A 320 -11.21 -18.41 -9.01
N MET A 321 -10.71 -17.61 -8.07
CA MET A 321 -11.51 -17.15 -6.93
C MET A 321 -12.74 -16.38 -7.42
N ALA A 322 -13.94 -16.72 -6.91
CA ALA A 322 -15.21 -16.15 -7.38
C ALA A 322 -15.30 -14.62 -7.25
N ALA A 323 -14.63 -14.04 -6.26
CA ALA A 323 -14.59 -12.59 -6.05
C ALA A 323 -13.69 -11.83 -7.04
N MET A 324 -12.85 -12.53 -7.81
CA MET A 324 -11.83 -11.91 -8.66
C MET A 324 -12.41 -10.98 -9.74
N PRO A 325 -13.44 -11.37 -10.53
CA PRO A 325 -13.96 -10.50 -11.58
C PRO A 325 -14.53 -9.18 -11.03
N VAL A 326 -15.21 -9.24 -9.88
CA VAL A 326 -15.79 -8.06 -9.22
C VAL A 326 -14.70 -7.06 -8.85
N ILE A 327 -13.61 -7.54 -8.22
CA ILE A 327 -12.49 -6.68 -7.82
C ILE A 327 -11.79 -6.07 -9.04
N ILE A 328 -11.61 -6.84 -10.13
CA ILE A 328 -11.00 -6.33 -11.36
C ILE A 328 -11.88 -5.24 -12.00
N ILE A 329 -13.19 -5.48 -12.12
CA ILE A 329 -14.11 -4.50 -12.73
C ILE A 329 -14.14 -3.21 -11.91
N LEU A 330 -14.24 -3.30 -10.58
CA LEU A 330 -14.13 -2.15 -9.68
C LEU A 330 -12.81 -1.42 -9.88
N SER A 331 -11.69 -2.14 -10.03
CA SER A 331 -10.38 -1.52 -10.23
C SER A 331 -10.24 -0.78 -11.57
N LEU A 332 -11.09 -1.04 -12.56
CA LEU A 332 -10.95 -0.46 -13.89
C LEU A 332 -11.98 0.65 -14.17
N MET A 333 -13.24 0.44 -13.78
CA MET A 333 -14.39 1.19 -14.30
C MET A 333 -15.00 2.22 -13.33
N LEU A 334 -14.23 2.73 -12.37
CA LEU A 334 -14.74 3.72 -11.39
C LEU A 334 -14.78 5.17 -11.92
N VAL A 335 -14.12 5.49 -13.04
CA VAL A 335 -14.02 6.87 -13.54
C VAL A 335 -15.37 7.53 -13.83
N PRO A 336 -16.37 6.87 -14.44
CA PRO A 336 -17.67 7.50 -14.69
C PRO A 336 -18.44 7.84 -13.41
N ILE A 337 -18.14 7.17 -12.29
CA ILE A 337 -18.82 7.34 -10.98
C ILE A 337 -18.09 8.40 -10.13
N THR A 338 -17.09 9.09 -10.70
CA THR A 338 -16.38 10.22 -10.08
C THR A 338 -17.26 11.23 -9.34
N PRO A 339 -18.34 11.79 -9.91
CA PRO A 339 -19.11 12.83 -9.21
C PRO A 339 -19.80 12.26 -7.97
N ILE A 340 -20.30 11.02 -8.06
CA ILE A 340 -20.97 10.34 -6.94
C ILE A 340 -19.96 10.06 -5.82
N LEU A 341 -18.76 9.58 -6.17
CA LEU A 341 -17.69 9.35 -5.19
C LEU A 341 -17.31 10.64 -4.46
N LEU A 342 -17.22 11.76 -5.18
CA LEU A 342 -16.93 13.06 -4.58
C LEU A 342 -18.04 13.50 -3.62
N THR A 343 -19.33 13.36 -4.00
CA THR A 343 -20.45 13.73 -3.12
C THR A 343 -20.58 12.89 -1.85
N ILE A 344 -20.07 11.66 -1.84
CA ILE A 344 -20.12 10.78 -0.66
C ILE A 344 -18.98 11.12 0.32
N ILE A 345 -17.87 11.65 -0.21
CA ILE A 345 -16.61 11.83 0.53
C ILE A 345 -16.45 13.27 1.05
N TRP A 346 -17.11 14.24 0.41
CA TRP A 346 -17.15 15.65 0.80
C TRP A 346 -18.38 15.95 1.65
#